data_AF-A0A1X6MU34-F1
#
_entry.id   AF-A0A1X6MU34-F1
#
_cell.length_a   1.000
_cell.length_b   1.000
_cell.length_c   1.000
_cell.angle_alpha   90.00
_cell.angle_beta   90.00
_cell.angle_gamma   90.00
#
_symmetry.space_group_name_H-M   'P 1'
#
loop_
_entity.id
_entity.type
_entity.pdbx_description
1 polymer ?
#
loop_
_entity_poly.entity_id
_entity_poly.type
_entity_poly.pdbx_seq_one_letter_code
_entity_poly.pdbx_strand_id
1 'polypeptide(L)'
;MPGRHYYSKFIPPSLSMSELICQKLDNDATDLLIDKWLERPHRPDAYYDWFQRIRERRHVVNANARKEQILLWNKGGFVPENIFTRTVDTGRLIPLDRTWVTHVYHHKNMSRLNMMPVIFSMLPELMLLRGMHDRGCDEIYVIVTDLKRPEMDEVTEYFKYVCQNASNGPCKPSVEQKINHDHMHLTHLLDGQRRTPCFPQLDLTLRAIMHEKRPPFIVLFSHQTMSYSQILFANSLFVPSKEVYHDFPSGCPNPGCTDNCCELIRFPKKGLETASVLCHKRKVRYRYGRRVKAKEMCNWIDCHVCFSDDMAQSGHLCDGGSEGSVVGSSEGSEGSIVEEPSAPRILGLVCSRCKLVKYCSPEHQRMDWEEHRRVCTKPVDA
;
A
#
# COMPACT_ATOMS: atom_id res chain seq x y z
N MET A 1 13.44 5.70 38.14
CA MET A 1 12.99 6.66 37.11
C MET A 1 12.96 5.92 35.78
N PRO A 2 11.80 5.74 35.13
CA PRO A 2 11.79 5.19 33.77
C PRO A 2 12.56 6.16 32.88
N GLY A 3 13.59 5.67 32.18
CA GLY A 3 14.46 6.50 31.35
C GLY A 3 13.63 7.28 30.32
N ARG A 4 13.81 8.61 30.25
CA ARG A 4 13.27 9.41 29.16
C ARG A 4 13.85 8.85 27.85
N HIS A 5 13.00 8.19 27.06
CA HIS A 5 13.38 7.76 25.72
C HIS A 5 13.61 9.01 24.88
N TYR A 6 14.86 9.36 24.65
CA TYR A 6 15.22 10.48 23.78
C TYR A 6 14.86 10.12 22.34
N TYR A 7 14.24 11.08 21.65
CA TYR A 7 14.00 10.98 20.21
C TYR A 7 15.32 10.74 19.49
N SER A 8 15.36 9.67 18.69
CA SER A 8 16.49 9.34 17.82
C SER A 8 16.00 9.12 16.39
N LYS A 9 16.78 9.63 15.45
CA LYS A 9 16.54 9.49 14.00
C LYS A 9 16.91 8.10 13.50
N PHE A 10 17.73 7.37 14.25
CA PHE A 10 18.32 6.09 13.86
C PHE A 10 17.78 4.90 14.66
N ILE A 11 17.06 5.16 15.76
CA ILE A 11 16.38 4.14 16.54
C ILE A 11 14.89 4.19 16.17
N PRO A 12 14.24 3.04 15.92
CA PRO A 12 12.81 3.03 15.66
C PRO A 12 12.02 3.64 16.84
N PRO A 13 11.21 4.69 16.60
CA PRO A 13 10.44 5.33 17.66
C PRO A 13 9.18 4.51 17.94
N SER A 14 8.55 4.80 19.09
CA SER A 14 7.23 4.27 19.43
C SER A 14 6.15 5.30 19.19
N LEU A 15 4.93 4.86 18.84
CA LEU A 15 3.76 5.74 18.72
C LEU A 15 3.40 6.40 20.05
N SER A 16 3.75 5.76 21.18
CA SER A 16 3.62 6.36 22.51
C SER A 16 4.44 7.64 22.70
N MET A 17 5.45 7.87 21.86
CA MET A 17 6.26 9.10 21.86
C MET A 17 5.66 10.19 20.96
N SER A 18 4.62 9.88 20.18
CA SER A 18 3.99 10.87 19.30
C SER A 18 3.15 11.85 20.12
N GLU A 19 3.32 13.13 19.84
CA GLU A 19 2.50 14.21 20.41
C GLU A 19 1.24 14.48 19.58
N LEU A 20 1.06 13.78 18.46
CA LEU A 20 -0.12 13.93 17.61
C LEU A 20 -1.32 13.19 18.23
N ILE A 21 -2.49 13.80 18.12
CA ILE A 21 -3.75 13.19 18.54
C ILE A 21 -4.16 12.21 17.44
N CYS A 22 -4.45 10.97 17.83
CA CYS A 22 -5.01 9.97 16.93
C CYS A 22 -6.53 9.90 17.10
N GLN A 23 -7.28 10.41 16.12
CA GLN A 23 -8.70 10.16 16.00
C GLN A 23 -8.93 8.92 15.16
N LYS A 24 -9.77 7.99 15.64
CA LYS A 24 -10.15 6.79 14.90
C LYS A 24 -11.53 6.96 14.29
N LEU A 25 -11.64 6.63 13.02
CA LEU A 25 -12.93 6.36 12.36
C LEU A 25 -13.00 4.84 12.22
N ASP A 26 -14.00 4.24 12.84
CA ASP A 26 -14.25 2.80 12.78
C ASP A 26 -14.90 2.40 11.45
N ASN A 27 -15.24 1.11 11.35
CA ASN A 27 -15.89 0.56 10.17
C ASN A 27 -17.24 1.24 9.92
N ASP A 28 -18.07 1.40 10.95
CA ASP A 28 -19.39 2.01 10.85
C ASP A 28 -19.32 3.47 10.34
N ALA A 29 -18.35 4.25 10.84
CA ALA A 29 -18.12 5.59 10.35
C ALA A 29 -17.69 5.59 8.87
N THR A 30 -16.87 4.62 8.46
CA THR A 30 -16.40 4.47 7.08
C THR A 30 -17.54 4.08 6.14
N ASP A 31 -18.38 3.13 6.53
CA ASP A 31 -19.55 2.69 5.77
C ASP A 31 -20.54 3.84 5.58
N LEU A 32 -20.79 4.62 6.64
CA LEU A 32 -21.61 5.83 6.54
C LEU A 32 -21.06 6.85 5.53
N LEU A 33 -19.73 6.98 5.41
CA LEU A 33 -19.13 7.87 4.41
C LEU A 33 -19.30 7.31 3.00
N ILE A 34 -19.20 5.99 2.82
CA ILE A 34 -19.44 5.31 1.54
C ILE A 34 -20.89 5.50 1.10
N ASP A 35 -21.85 5.23 1.97
CA ASP A 35 -23.27 5.43 1.69
C ASP A 35 -23.55 6.88 1.26
N LYS A 36 -23.04 7.84 2.04
CA LYS A 36 -23.15 9.27 1.70
C LYS A 36 -22.49 9.65 0.39
N TRP A 37 -21.44 8.97 -0.02
CA TRP A 37 -20.79 9.20 -1.30
C TRP A 37 -21.63 8.66 -2.44
N LEU A 38 -22.21 7.48 -2.28
CA LEU A 38 -23.09 6.84 -3.26
C LEU A 38 -24.45 7.55 -3.41
N GLU A 39 -24.99 8.14 -2.33
CA GLU A 39 -26.26 8.88 -2.34
C GLU A 39 -26.19 10.22 -3.09
N ARG A 40 -24.97 10.75 -3.35
CA ARG A 40 -24.85 12.02 -4.05
C ARG A 40 -25.47 11.89 -5.43
N PRO A 41 -26.34 12.84 -5.84
CA PRO A 41 -26.85 12.86 -7.20
C PRO A 41 -25.64 12.86 -8.13
N HIS A 42 -25.49 11.81 -8.95
CA HIS A 42 -24.42 11.67 -9.93
C HIS A 42 -24.61 12.71 -11.06
N ARG A 43 -24.50 14.00 -10.71
CA ARG A 43 -23.99 15.05 -11.61
C ARG A 43 -22.58 14.62 -12.02
N PRO A 44 -22.05 15.01 -13.20
CA PRO A 44 -20.84 14.42 -13.75
C PRO A 44 -19.73 14.35 -12.70
N ASP A 45 -19.60 13.17 -12.11
CA ASP A 45 -18.64 12.83 -11.07
C ASP A 45 -17.59 12.03 -11.80
N ALA A 46 -16.40 12.61 -11.91
CA ALA A 46 -15.31 12.01 -12.65
C ALA A 46 -14.99 10.58 -12.18
N TYR A 47 -15.24 10.25 -10.90
CA TYR A 47 -15.10 8.90 -10.38
C TYR A 47 -16.16 7.96 -10.93
N TYR A 48 -17.44 8.36 -10.91
CA TYR A 48 -18.53 7.57 -11.50
C TYR A 48 -18.27 7.31 -12.99
N ASP A 49 -17.93 8.35 -13.75
CA ASP A 49 -17.63 8.24 -15.18
C ASP A 49 -16.41 7.34 -15.44
N TRP A 50 -15.41 7.37 -14.56
CA TRP A 50 -14.26 6.45 -14.66
C TRP A 50 -14.65 5.00 -14.39
N PHE A 51 -15.46 4.73 -13.36
CA PHE A 51 -15.97 3.38 -13.09
C PHE A 51 -16.92 2.89 -14.20
N GLN A 52 -17.76 3.75 -14.77
CA GLN A 52 -18.58 3.40 -15.93
C GLN A 52 -17.71 3.03 -17.12
N ARG A 53 -16.65 3.81 -17.40
CA ARG A 53 -15.66 3.43 -18.41
C ARG A 53 -15.01 2.09 -18.08
N ILE A 54 -14.73 1.73 -16.83
CA ILE A 54 -14.22 0.39 -16.47
C ILE A 54 -15.25 -0.71 -16.76
N ARG A 55 -16.52 -0.47 -16.48
CA ARG A 55 -17.61 -1.42 -16.78
C ARG A 55 -17.78 -1.63 -18.30
N GLU A 56 -17.67 -0.57 -19.07
CA GLU A 56 -17.79 -0.57 -20.53
C GLU A 56 -16.53 -1.11 -21.22
N ARG A 57 -15.36 -0.78 -20.68
CA ARG A 57 -14.08 -1.41 -20.97
C ARG A 57 -14.14 -2.82 -20.40
N ARG A 58 -14.86 -3.71 -21.10
CA ARG A 58 -14.63 -5.15 -21.00
C ARG A 58 -13.13 -5.35 -21.18
N HIS A 59 -12.37 -5.42 -20.08
CA HIS A 59 -10.92 -5.31 -20.12
C HIS A 59 -10.41 -6.21 -21.23
N VAL A 60 -9.75 -5.60 -22.21
CA VAL A 60 -9.19 -6.30 -23.37
C VAL A 60 -8.37 -7.44 -22.83
N VAL A 61 -8.82 -8.63 -23.17
CA VAL A 61 -8.33 -9.92 -22.71
C VAL A 61 -6.91 -10.07 -23.25
N ASN A 62 -5.93 -9.52 -22.54
CA ASN A 62 -4.56 -9.95 -22.71
C ASN A 62 -4.43 -11.34 -22.08
N ALA A 63 -3.77 -12.25 -22.79
CA ALA A 63 -3.47 -13.62 -22.35
C ALA A 63 -2.73 -13.69 -20.98
N ASN A 64 -2.29 -12.53 -20.44
CA ASN A 64 -1.59 -12.37 -19.16
C ASN A 64 -2.46 -11.83 -18.00
N ALA A 65 -3.77 -11.63 -18.15
CA ALA A 65 -4.67 -11.04 -17.14
C ALA A 65 -4.73 -11.77 -15.77
N ARG A 66 -4.14 -12.97 -15.65
CA ARG A 66 -3.96 -13.66 -14.36
C ARG A 66 -2.84 -13.08 -13.50
N LYS A 67 -1.81 -12.50 -14.13
CA LYS A 67 -0.60 -12.01 -13.44
C LYS A 67 -0.63 -10.51 -13.17
N GLU A 68 -1.47 -9.78 -13.88
CA GLU A 68 -1.55 -8.33 -13.78
C GLU A 68 -2.71 -7.90 -12.87
N GLN A 69 -2.55 -6.73 -12.26
CA GLN A 69 -3.62 -6.09 -11.52
C GLN A 69 -4.79 -5.80 -12.46
N ILE A 70 -6.01 -6.00 -11.99
CA ILE A 70 -7.23 -5.74 -12.76
C ILE A 70 -8.30 -5.14 -11.85
N LEU A 71 -9.20 -4.36 -12.43
CA LEU A 71 -10.38 -3.81 -11.78
C LEU A 71 -11.60 -4.18 -12.62
N LEU A 72 -12.65 -4.73 -12.02
CA LEU A 72 -13.77 -5.32 -12.75
C LEU A 72 -15.11 -4.87 -12.16
N TRP A 73 -16.03 -4.49 -13.04
CA TRP A 73 -17.43 -4.26 -12.69
C TRP A 73 -18.32 -4.81 -13.79
N ASN A 74 -18.79 -6.06 -13.62
CA ASN A 74 -19.49 -6.79 -14.68
C ASN A 74 -21.01 -6.88 -14.47
N LYS A 75 -21.48 -6.92 -13.22
CA LYS A 75 -22.89 -7.10 -12.87
C LYS A 75 -23.26 -6.16 -11.72
N GLY A 76 -24.56 -5.97 -11.51
CA GLY A 76 -25.09 -5.18 -10.40
C GLY A 76 -25.04 -3.67 -10.62
N GLY A 77 -25.48 -2.94 -9.59
CA GLY A 77 -25.44 -1.48 -9.51
C GLY A 77 -24.05 -0.95 -9.19
N PHE A 78 -23.91 0.38 -9.19
CA PHE A 78 -22.67 1.07 -8.82
C PHE A 78 -22.54 1.11 -7.30
N VAL A 79 -22.05 0.01 -6.74
CA VAL A 79 -21.82 -0.15 -5.30
C VAL A 79 -20.53 -0.98 -5.10
N PRO A 80 -19.79 -0.77 -4.00
CA PRO A 80 -18.46 -1.37 -3.79
C PRO A 80 -18.45 -2.91 -3.85
N GLU A 81 -19.54 -3.55 -3.44
CA GLU A 81 -19.72 -5.01 -3.39
C GLU A 81 -19.73 -5.66 -4.78
N ASN A 82 -19.93 -4.84 -5.83
CA ASN A 82 -19.99 -5.26 -7.23
C ASN A 82 -18.73 -4.90 -8.03
N ILE A 83 -17.79 -4.17 -7.42
CA ILE A 83 -16.55 -3.74 -8.04
C ILE A 83 -15.42 -4.54 -7.42
N PHE A 84 -14.70 -5.30 -8.22
CA PHE A 84 -13.66 -6.22 -7.75
C PHE A 84 -12.29 -5.78 -8.25
N THR A 85 -11.29 -5.91 -7.40
CA THR A 85 -9.90 -5.62 -7.74
C THR A 85 -9.02 -6.82 -7.47
N ARG A 86 -8.07 -7.09 -8.35
CA ARG A 86 -7.01 -8.04 -8.07
C ARG A 86 -5.99 -7.37 -7.16
N THR A 87 -5.75 -7.96 -6.00
CA THR A 87 -4.84 -7.40 -5.01
C THR A 87 -3.39 -7.54 -5.44
N VAL A 88 -2.58 -6.52 -5.12
CA VAL A 88 -1.16 -6.47 -5.49
C VAL A 88 -0.30 -7.44 -4.69
N ASP A 89 -0.76 -7.82 -3.49
CA ASP A 89 0.00 -8.60 -2.52
C ASP A 89 -0.31 -10.10 -2.54
N THR A 90 -1.56 -10.49 -2.83
CA THR A 90 -1.99 -11.90 -2.82
C THR A 90 -2.55 -12.40 -4.13
N GLY A 91 -2.77 -11.51 -5.11
CA GLY A 91 -3.32 -11.86 -6.41
C GLY A 91 -4.77 -12.34 -6.36
N ARG A 92 -5.42 -12.24 -5.19
CA ARG A 92 -6.86 -12.53 -5.02
C ARG A 92 -7.68 -11.48 -5.71
N LEU A 93 -8.83 -11.88 -6.23
CA LEU A 93 -9.85 -10.99 -6.78
C LEU A 93 -10.91 -10.78 -5.70
N ILE A 94 -10.93 -9.60 -5.09
CA ILE A 94 -11.80 -9.27 -3.95
C ILE A 94 -12.66 -8.04 -4.25
N PRO A 95 -13.87 -7.92 -3.66
CA PRO A 95 -14.71 -6.73 -3.79
C PRO A 95 -14.13 -5.51 -3.05
N LEU A 96 -14.60 -4.30 -3.39
CA LEU A 96 -14.18 -3.03 -2.76
C LEU A 96 -14.92 -2.71 -1.46
N ASP A 97 -15.96 -3.46 -1.10
CA ASP A 97 -16.78 -3.34 0.13
C ASP A 97 -16.06 -3.75 1.44
N ARG A 98 -14.74 -3.96 1.38
CA ARG A 98 -13.96 -4.34 2.56
C ARG A 98 -13.78 -3.12 3.46
N THR A 99 -14.45 -3.13 4.61
CA THR A 99 -14.34 -2.06 5.61
C THR A 99 -12.92 -1.94 6.17
N TRP A 100 -12.61 -0.79 6.77
CA TRP A 100 -11.34 -0.53 7.43
C TRP A 100 -11.50 0.50 8.56
N VAL A 101 -10.50 0.55 9.44
CA VAL A 101 -10.37 1.59 10.45
C VAL A 101 -9.40 2.65 9.94
N THR A 102 -9.82 3.92 9.94
CA THR A 102 -8.93 5.03 9.59
C THR A 102 -8.37 5.69 10.86
N HIS A 103 -7.05 5.66 11.00
CA HIS A 103 -6.31 6.34 12.04
C HIS A 103 -5.82 7.70 11.53
N VAL A 104 -6.43 8.77 12.02
CA VAL A 104 -6.10 10.14 11.63
C VAL A 104 -5.27 10.81 12.71
N TYR A 105 -3.99 10.98 12.44
CA TYR A 105 -3.05 11.68 13.31
C TYR A 105 -3.03 13.16 12.94
N HIS A 106 -3.34 14.03 13.89
CA HIS A 106 -3.32 15.48 13.67
C HIS A 106 -2.77 16.21 14.89
N HIS A 107 -2.27 17.42 14.67
CA HIS A 107 -1.83 18.27 15.77
C HIS A 107 -3.03 18.79 16.58
N LYS A 108 -2.85 19.06 17.88
CA LYS A 108 -3.91 19.57 18.76
C LYS A 108 -4.53 20.89 18.29
N ASN A 109 -3.75 21.75 17.64
CA ASN A 109 -4.26 23.02 17.08
C ASN A 109 -5.15 22.81 15.85
N MET A 110 -5.11 21.62 15.24
CA MET A 110 -5.98 21.23 14.12
C MET A 110 -7.27 20.54 14.57
N SER A 111 -7.52 20.41 15.88
CA SER A 111 -8.74 19.79 16.43
C SER A 111 -10.04 20.48 15.99
N ARG A 112 -9.96 21.72 15.48
CA ARG A 112 -11.11 22.43 14.91
C ARG A 112 -11.54 21.88 13.54
N LEU A 113 -10.67 21.13 12.86
CA LEU A 113 -11.02 20.45 11.62
C LEU A 113 -11.84 19.20 11.96
N ASN A 114 -13.03 19.09 11.39
CA ASN A 114 -13.76 17.83 11.45
C ASN A 114 -13.05 16.83 10.52
N MET A 115 -12.58 15.71 11.06
CA MET A 115 -11.86 14.69 10.29
C MET A 115 -12.77 13.94 9.31
N MET A 116 -14.08 13.87 9.56
CA MET A 116 -15.02 13.19 8.66
C MET A 116 -15.02 13.82 7.25
N PRO A 117 -15.18 15.15 7.07
CA PRO A 117 -14.99 15.80 5.77
C PRO A 117 -13.63 15.56 5.11
N VAL A 118 -12.55 15.46 5.91
CA VAL A 118 -11.20 15.18 5.40
C VAL A 118 -11.12 13.79 4.80
N ILE A 119 -11.65 12.78 5.49
CA ILE A 119 -11.67 11.41 4.98
C ILE A 119 -12.66 11.28 3.82
N PHE A 120 -13.81 11.94 3.91
CA PHE A 120 -14.82 11.94 2.86
C PHE A 120 -14.26 12.48 1.52
N SER A 121 -13.44 13.54 1.54
CA SER A 121 -12.88 14.12 0.32
C SER A 121 -11.86 13.22 -0.38
N MET A 122 -11.25 12.29 0.36
CA MET A 122 -10.27 11.30 -0.13
C MET A 122 -10.86 9.90 -0.29
N LEU A 123 -12.16 9.75 -0.06
CA LEU A 123 -12.80 8.44 0.08
C LEU A 123 -12.62 7.54 -1.15
N PRO A 124 -12.79 8.01 -2.40
CA PRO A 124 -12.59 7.17 -3.57
C PRO A 124 -11.16 6.60 -3.67
N GLU A 125 -10.15 7.42 -3.38
CA GLU A 125 -8.75 6.99 -3.34
C GLU A 125 -8.51 5.98 -2.22
N LEU A 126 -9.05 6.21 -1.03
CA LEU A 126 -8.89 5.31 0.12
C LEU A 126 -9.57 3.97 -0.13
N MET A 127 -10.76 3.94 -0.72
CA MET A 127 -11.47 2.71 -1.10
C MET A 127 -10.66 1.88 -2.10
N LEU A 128 -10.08 2.52 -3.11
CA LEU A 128 -9.22 1.83 -4.07
C LEU A 128 -7.93 1.33 -3.40
N LEU A 129 -7.24 2.18 -2.65
CA LEU A 129 -6.03 1.79 -1.92
C LEU A 129 -6.29 0.64 -0.96
N ARG A 130 -7.44 0.64 -0.29
CA ARG A 130 -7.90 -0.46 0.56
C ARG A 130 -8.12 -1.73 -0.23
N GLY A 131 -8.95 -1.66 -1.28
CA GLY A 131 -9.33 -2.82 -2.08
C GLY A 131 -8.14 -3.48 -2.74
N MET A 132 -7.13 -2.71 -3.15
CA MET A 132 -5.94 -3.25 -3.81
C MET A 132 -5.03 -4.10 -2.91
N HIS A 133 -5.24 -4.09 -1.60
CA HIS A 133 -4.41 -4.82 -0.64
C HIS A 133 -5.28 -5.81 0.14
N ASP A 134 -5.00 -7.10 0.04
CA ASP A 134 -5.68 -8.12 0.85
C ASP A 134 -5.19 -8.07 2.30
N ARG A 135 -3.89 -7.82 2.52
CA ARG A 135 -3.28 -7.88 3.85
C ARG A 135 -2.77 -6.55 4.36
N GLY A 136 -2.98 -6.34 5.67
CA GLY A 136 -2.37 -5.24 6.41
C GLY A 136 -2.98 -3.87 6.10
N CYS A 137 -4.10 -3.85 5.37
CA CYS A 137 -4.81 -2.63 5.00
C CYS A 137 -6.16 -2.47 5.72
N ASP A 138 -6.45 -3.32 6.71
CA ASP A 138 -7.62 -3.16 7.60
C ASP A 138 -7.50 -1.91 8.49
N GLU A 139 -6.28 -1.36 8.62
CA GLU A 139 -5.98 -0.12 9.30
C GLU A 139 -5.30 0.84 8.30
N ILE A 140 -5.93 1.96 7.99
CA ILE A 140 -5.37 3.03 7.15
C ILE A 140 -4.85 4.14 8.04
N TYR A 141 -3.67 4.66 7.70
CA TYR A 141 -2.98 5.69 8.48
C TYR A 141 -2.89 6.99 7.70
N VAL A 142 -3.46 8.06 8.26
CA VAL A 142 -3.44 9.41 7.70
C VAL A 142 -2.74 10.34 8.69
N ILE A 143 -1.74 11.08 8.23
CA ILE A 143 -1.09 12.15 9.01
C ILE A 143 -1.50 13.49 8.40
N VAL A 144 -2.20 14.31 9.17
CA VAL A 144 -2.68 15.64 8.74
C VAL A 144 -1.61 16.68 9.01
N THR A 145 -1.34 17.52 8.01
CA THR A 145 -0.34 18.58 8.05
C THR A 145 -0.81 19.83 7.30
N ASP A 146 -0.07 20.93 7.42
CA ASP A 146 -0.27 22.18 6.65
C ASP A 146 0.88 22.50 5.67
N LEU A 147 1.61 21.47 5.21
CA LEU A 147 2.70 21.63 4.26
C LEU A 147 2.17 22.16 2.93
N LYS A 148 2.89 23.11 2.34
CA LYS A 148 2.74 23.53 0.95
C LYS A 148 3.42 22.53 0.01
N ARG A 149 3.17 22.64 -1.29
CA ARG A 149 3.76 21.76 -2.33
C ARG A 149 5.28 21.57 -2.21
N PRO A 150 6.12 22.63 -2.20
CA PRO A 150 7.58 22.42 -2.14
C PRO A 150 8.03 21.73 -0.85
N GLU A 151 7.40 22.07 0.28
CA GLU A 151 7.69 21.46 1.57
C GLU A 151 7.25 19.97 1.59
N MET A 152 6.13 19.64 0.95
CA MET A 152 5.66 18.26 0.78
C MET A 152 6.65 17.43 -0.04
N ASP A 153 7.20 17.98 -1.12
CA ASP A 153 8.25 17.34 -1.93
C ASP A 153 9.51 17.09 -1.09
N GLU A 154 10.03 18.11 -0.39
CA GLU A 154 11.25 17.97 0.43
C GLU A 154 11.08 16.97 1.58
N VAL A 155 9.96 17.02 2.28
CA VAL A 155 9.63 16.08 3.37
C VAL A 155 9.50 14.65 2.83
N THR A 156 8.88 14.48 1.66
CA THR A 156 8.74 13.17 1.01
C THR A 156 10.10 12.60 0.61
N GLU A 157 10.99 13.41 0.03
CA GLU A 157 12.35 12.98 -0.33
C GLU A 157 13.19 12.62 0.90
N TYR A 158 13.05 13.38 2.00
CA TYR A 158 13.66 13.00 3.26
C TYR A 158 13.14 11.64 3.75
N PHE A 159 11.82 11.42 3.75
CA PHE A 159 11.23 10.16 4.21
C PHE A 159 11.69 8.96 3.38
N LYS A 160 11.78 9.11 2.06
CA LYS A 160 12.40 8.10 1.18
C LYS A 160 13.83 7.83 1.62
N TYR A 161 14.65 8.88 1.78
CA TYR A 161 16.06 8.73 2.10
C TYR A 161 16.29 8.06 3.46
N VAL A 162 15.62 8.52 4.53
CA VAL A 162 15.77 7.94 5.88
C VAL A 162 15.25 6.51 5.93
N CYS A 163 14.10 6.21 5.32
CA CYS A 163 13.52 4.86 5.33
C CYS A 163 14.33 3.87 4.50
N GLN A 164 15.04 4.31 3.46
CA GLN A 164 15.91 3.44 2.67
C GLN A 164 17.21 3.10 3.42
N ASN A 165 17.69 3.99 4.29
CA ASN A 165 19.05 3.92 4.82
C ASN A 165 19.19 3.67 6.33
N ALA A 166 18.30 4.19 7.18
CA ALA A 166 18.38 4.05 8.65
C ALA A 166 17.60 2.83 9.20
N SER A 167 16.97 2.10 8.30
CA SER A 167 15.94 1.12 8.58
C SER A 167 16.41 -0.26 9.05
N ASN A 168 17.71 -0.57 8.93
CA ASN A 168 18.28 -1.91 9.12
C ASN A 168 19.50 -1.91 10.06
N GLY A 169 19.57 -0.99 11.02
CA GLY A 169 20.68 -0.86 11.94
C GLY A 169 21.64 0.28 11.56
N PRO A 170 22.92 0.22 11.98
CA PRO A 170 23.84 1.33 11.82
C PRO A 170 24.04 1.67 10.34
N CYS A 171 23.91 2.95 10.00
CA CYS A 171 24.12 3.45 8.65
C CYS A 171 25.56 3.99 8.48
N LYS A 172 26.01 4.17 7.24
CA LYS A 172 27.33 4.75 6.96
C LYS A 172 27.41 6.17 7.54
N PRO A 173 28.56 6.63 8.04
CA PRO A 173 28.69 7.99 8.60
C PRO A 173 28.24 9.11 7.64
N SER A 174 28.52 8.99 6.34
CA SER A 174 28.06 9.97 5.34
C SER A 174 26.54 10.03 5.19
N VAL A 175 25.87 8.88 5.33
CA VAL A 175 24.41 8.78 5.30
C VAL A 175 23.82 9.40 6.57
N GLU A 176 24.40 9.10 7.73
CA GLU A 176 24.01 9.70 9.01
C GLU A 176 24.16 11.22 8.99
N GLN A 177 25.28 11.73 8.49
CA GLN A 177 25.52 13.17 8.32
C GLN A 177 24.46 13.81 7.44
N LYS A 178 24.13 13.20 6.29
CA LYS A 178 23.07 13.71 5.42
C LYS A 178 21.68 13.68 6.08
N ILE A 179 21.31 12.58 6.74
CA ILE A 179 20.03 12.49 7.48
C ILE A 179 19.94 13.57 8.55
N ASN A 180 21.03 13.81 9.29
CA ASN A 180 21.08 14.86 10.30
C ASN A 180 20.97 16.26 9.70
N HIS A 181 21.71 16.53 8.61
CA HIS A 181 21.67 17.80 7.90
C HIS A 181 20.26 18.11 7.38
N ASP A 182 19.68 17.19 6.60
CA ASP A 182 18.35 17.36 6.01
C ASP A 182 17.27 17.51 7.09
N HIS A 183 17.37 16.73 8.17
CA HIS A 183 16.42 16.85 9.28
C HIS A 183 16.53 18.22 9.96
N MET A 184 17.73 18.75 10.19
CA MET A 184 17.91 20.09 10.77
C MET A 184 17.40 21.17 9.83
N HIS A 185 17.71 21.06 8.53
CA HIS A 185 17.22 21.96 7.49
C HIS A 185 15.69 22.02 7.49
N LEU A 186 15.02 20.86 7.41
CA LEU A 186 13.55 20.77 7.42
C LEU A 186 12.96 21.27 8.74
N THR A 187 13.63 21.01 9.87
CA THR A 187 13.19 21.54 11.17
C THR A 187 13.17 23.07 11.15
N HIS A 188 14.25 23.72 10.71
CA HIS A 188 14.33 25.17 10.64
C HIS A 188 13.39 25.77 9.59
N LEU A 189 13.28 25.13 8.42
CA LEU A 189 12.38 25.56 7.36
C LEU A 189 10.93 25.56 7.84
N LEU A 190 10.46 24.43 8.39
CA LEU A 190 9.07 24.29 8.82
C LEU A 190 8.76 25.14 10.06
N ASP A 191 9.70 25.27 10.99
CA ASP A 191 9.54 26.13 12.18
C ASP A 191 9.48 27.62 11.81
N GLY A 192 10.36 28.07 10.91
CA GLY A 192 10.34 29.44 10.38
C GLY A 192 9.04 29.80 9.66
N GLN A 193 8.41 28.80 9.02
CA GLN A 193 7.09 28.93 8.39
C GLN A 193 5.91 28.65 9.34
N ARG A 194 6.18 28.35 10.62
CA ARG A 194 5.19 28.00 11.65
C ARG A 194 4.27 26.86 11.24
N ARG A 195 4.82 25.87 10.53
CA ARG A 195 4.08 24.70 10.07
C ARG A 195 3.68 23.81 11.23
N THR A 196 2.54 23.18 11.05
CA THR A 196 1.92 22.28 12.01
C THR A 196 1.56 20.96 11.32
N PRO A 197 1.89 19.81 11.90
CA PRO A 197 2.83 19.66 13.02
C PRO A 197 4.25 20.04 12.62
N CYS A 198 5.12 20.27 13.60
CA CYS A 198 6.52 20.57 13.31
C CYS A 198 7.23 19.33 12.74
N PHE A 199 8.35 19.53 12.04
CA PHE A 199 9.04 18.43 11.35
C PHE A 199 9.40 17.23 12.26
N PRO A 200 9.95 17.43 13.48
CA PRO A 200 10.23 16.30 14.37
C PRO A 200 8.98 15.48 14.75
N GLN A 201 7.83 16.12 14.94
CA GLN A 201 6.57 15.43 15.23
C GLN A 201 6.10 14.60 14.02
N LEU A 202 6.23 15.14 12.80
CA LEU A 202 5.92 14.42 11.56
C LEU A 202 6.83 13.19 11.40
N ASP A 203 8.15 13.36 11.48
CA ASP A 203 9.11 12.28 11.30
C ASP A 203 8.96 11.18 12.35
N LEU A 204 8.84 11.56 13.62
CA LEU A 204 8.62 10.62 14.71
C LEU A 204 7.37 9.78 14.45
N THR A 205 6.24 10.43 14.15
CA THR A 205 4.96 9.75 13.98
C THR A 205 5.00 8.82 12.77
N LEU A 206 5.51 9.27 11.63
CA LEU A 206 5.62 8.45 10.43
C LEU A 206 6.51 7.22 10.68
N ARG A 207 7.71 7.41 11.23
CA ARG A 207 8.62 6.28 11.51
C ARG A 207 8.04 5.32 12.55
N ALA A 208 7.29 5.82 13.52
CA ALA A 208 6.62 4.99 14.53
C ALA A 208 5.51 4.13 13.91
N ILE A 209 4.66 4.69 13.05
CA ILE A 209 3.65 3.93 12.29
C ILE A 209 4.34 2.86 11.44
N MET A 210 5.38 3.25 10.69
CA MET A 210 6.13 2.32 9.84
C MET A 210 6.79 1.18 10.62
N HIS A 211 7.25 1.44 11.85
CA HIS A 211 7.90 0.45 12.68
C HIS A 211 6.91 -0.51 13.37
N GLU A 212 5.91 0.04 14.06
CA GLU A 212 4.97 -0.71 14.89
C GLU A 212 3.84 -1.35 14.07
N LYS A 213 3.31 -0.63 13.09
CA LYS A 213 2.10 -1.01 12.36
C LYS A 213 2.41 -1.65 11.01
N ARG A 214 3.47 -1.17 10.35
CA ARG A 214 3.95 -1.67 9.05
C ARG A 214 2.84 -1.71 7.99
N PRO A 215 2.09 -0.61 7.78
CA PRO A 215 1.03 -0.61 6.80
C PRO A 215 1.61 -0.68 5.37
N PRO A 216 0.83 -1.12 4.36
CA PRO A 216 1.23 -1.08 2.96
C PRO A 216 1.52 0.34 2.47
N PHE A 217 0.79 1.33 2.98
CA PHE A 217 0.98 2.75 2.70
C PHE A 217 0.56 3.63 3.88
N ILE A 218 0.99 4.89 3.86
CA ILE A 218 0.55 5.97 4.75
C ILE A 218 0.15 7.15 3.86
N VAL A 219 -0.90 7.89 4.23
CA VAL A 219 -1.28 9.13 3.54
C VAL A 219 -0.78 10.32 4.36
N LEU A 220 0.06 11.16 3.76
CA LEU A 220 0.41 12.47 4.31
C LEU A 220 -0.52 13.51 3.69
N PHE A 221 -1.55 13.89 4.45
CA PHE A 221 -2.62 14.76 3.99
C PHE A 221 -2.34 16.23 4.32
N SER A 222 -2.31 17.09 3.30
CA SER A 222 -2.25 18.54 3.52
C SER A 222 -3.64 19.15 3.36
N HIS A 223 -4.09 19.89 4.38
CA HIS A 223 -5.35 20.62 4.31
C HIS A 223 -5.22 22.00 3.63
N GLN A 224 -4.02 22.36 3.15
CA GLN A 224 -3.81 23.60 2.41
C GLN A 224 -4.37 23.46 1.00
N THR A 225 -5.26 24.37 0.59
CA THR A 225 -5.98 24.33 -0.69
C THR A 225 -5.07 24.34 -1.93
N MET A 226 -3.91 24.97 -1.81
CA MET A 226 -2.91 25.04 -2.88
C MET A 226 -1.84 23.95 -2.78
N SER A 227 -1.96 23.01 -1.84
CA SER A 227 -1.06 21.87 -1.71
C SER A 227 -1.66 20.62 -2.35
N TYR A 228 -0.92 19.51 -2.28
CA TYR A 228 -1.42 18.17 -2.59
C TYR A 228 -1.09 17.25 -1.42
N SER A 229 -1.81 16.13 -1.33
CA SER A 229 -1.52 15.07 -0.37
C SER A 229 -0.73 13.95 -1.03
N GLN A 230 0.14 13.30 -0.26
CA GLN A 230 1.06 12.29 -0.78
C GLN A 230 0.75 10.92 -0.19
N ILE A 231 0.63 9.91 -1.07
CA ILE A 231 0.62 8.50 -0.65
C ILE A 231 2.08 8.04 -0.55
N LEU A 232 2.46 7.49 0.60
CA LEU A 232 3.78 6.97 0.88
C LEU A 232 3.69 5.44 0.99
N PHE A 233 4.11 4.74 -0.05
CA PHE A 233 4.07 3.27 -0.10
C PHE A 233 5.27 2.69 0.66
N ALA A 234 5.01 1.74 1.54
CA ALA A 234 6.05 1.06 2.31
C ALA A 234 7.01 0.24 1.42
N ASN A 235 6.54 -0.21 0.26
CA ASN A 235 7.29 -1.01 -0.69
C ASN A 235 6.80 -0.80 -2.13
N SER A 236 7.67 -1.05 -3.12
CA SER A 236 7.30 -1.03 -4.54
C SER A 236 6.23 -2.06 -4.90
N LEU A 237 6.14 -3.18 -4.17
CA LEU A 237 5.11 -4.20 -4.39
C LEU A 237 3.70 -3.79 -3.95
N PHE A 238 3.57 -2.66 -3.24
CA PHE A 238 2.29 -2.08 -2.83
C PHE A 238 1.79 -1.00 -3.79
N VAL A 239 2.58 -0.68 -4.81
CA VAL A 239 2.23 0.37 -5.76
C VAL A 239 1.25 -0.20 -6.79
N PRO A 240 0.15 0.51 -7.08
CA PRO A 240 -0.78 0.09 -8.12
C PRO A 240 -0.13 0.06 -9.50
N SER A 241 -0.66 -0.82 -10.36
CA SER A 241 -0.27 -0.94 -11.76
C SER A 241 -0.67 0.31 -12.54
N LYS A 242 0.23 0.80 -13.38
CA LYS A 242 -0.05 1.94 -14.26
C LYS A 242 -1.10 1.60 -15.32
N GLU A 243 -1.18 0.33 -15.74
CA GLU A 243 -2.15 -0.10 -16.74
C GLU A 243 -3.60 0.15 -16.27
N VAL A 244 -3.87 -0.04 -14.97
CA VAL A 244 -5.22 0.12 -14.40
C VAL A 244 -5.56 1.57 -14.09
N TYR A 245 -4.59 2.36 -13.60
CA TYR A 245 -4.87 3.67 -12.99
C TYR A 245 -4.32 4.88 -13.75
N HIS A 246 -3.77 4.70 -14.96
CA HIS A 246 -3.20 5.80 -15.75
C HIS A 246 -4.19 6.95 -16.01
N ASP A 247 -5.48 6.65 -16.14
CA ASP A 247 -6.54 7.62 -16.41
C ASP A 247 -7.49 7.81 -15.22
N PHE A 248 -7.06 7.38 -14.02
CA PHE A 248 -7.77 7.64 -12.78
C PHE A 248 -8.04 9.15 -12.64
N PRO A 249 -9.22 9.59 -12.19
CA PRO A 249 -9.53 11.00 -12.07
C PRO A 249 -8.51 11.75 -11.21
N SER A 250 -8.15 12.95 -11.65
CA SER A 250 -7.49 13.95 -10.82
C SER A 250 -8.42 15.15 -10.71
N GLY A 251 -8.46 15.74 -9.53
CA GLY A 251 -9.24 16.94 -9.29
C GLY A 251 -9.29 17.25 -7.81
N CYS A 252 -9.70 18.47 -7.51
CA CYS A 252 -10.20 18.80 -6.19
C CYS A 252 -11.74 18.95 -6.28
N PRO A 253 -12.46 18.73 -5.18
CA PRO A 253 -13.93 18.77 -5.17
C PRO A 253 -14.51 20.19 -5.40
N ASN A 254 -13.67 21.18 -5.71
CA ASN A 254 -14.09 22.55 -5.97
C ASN A 254 -14.58 22.68 -7.43
N PRO A 255 -15.89 22.89 -7.68
CA PRO A 255 -16.45 22.95 -9.03
C PRO A 255 -15.98 24.16 -9.86
N GLY A 256 -15.38 25.18 -9.21
CA GLY A 256 -14.77 26.32 -9.88
C GLY A 256 -13.27 26.18 -10.13
N CYS A 257 -12.68 25.03 -9.79
CA CYS A 257 -11.26 24.82 -10.02
C CYS A 257 -10.98 24.52 -11.49
N THR A 258 -10.25 25.41 -12.15
CA THR A 258 -9.75 25.25 -13.53
C THR A 258 -8.29 24.84 -13.57
N ASP A 259 -7.66 24.65 -12.41
CA ASP A 259 -6.27 24.22 -12.33
C ASP A 259 -6.18 22.73 -12.62
N ASN A 260 -5.64 22.40 -13.80
CA ASN A 260 -5.36 21.03 -14.23
C ASN A 260 -4.35 20.31 -13.31
N CYS A 261 -3.69 21.04 -12.41
CA CYS A 261 -2.77 20.52 -11.39
C CYS A 261 -3.38 20.48 -9.98
N CYS A 262 -4.71 20.65 -9.83
CA CYS A 262 -5.39 20.47 -8.55
C CYS A 262 -5.62 18.98 -8.28
N GLU A 263 -4.73 18.35 -7.52
CA GLU A 263 -4.89 16.97 -7.05
C GLU A 263 -5.00 16.99 -5.54
N LEU A 264 -6.13 16.53 -4.99
CA LEU A 264 -6.28 16.41 -3.53
C LEU A 264 -5.26 15.40 -2.97
N ILE A 265 -5.15 14.24 -3.63
CA ILE A 265 -4.14 13.22 -3.40
C ILE A 265 -3.44 12.92 -4.72
N ARG A 266 -2.11 12.92 -4.70
CA ARG A 266 -1.28 12.52 -5.83
C ARG A 266 -1.28 11.00 -5.97
N PHE A 267 -2.26 10.48 -6.73
CA PHE A 267 -2.34 9.06 -7.06
C PHE A 267 -1.25 8.69 -8.07
N PRO A 268 -0.52 7.56 -7.92
CA PRO A 268 0.60 7.21 -8.80
C PRO A 268 0.14 6.64 -10.15
N LYS A 269 -0.40 7.50 -11.03
CA LYS A 269 -0.95 7.10 -12.34
C LYS A 269 0.06 6.42 -13.27
N LYS A 270 1.36 6.76 -13.15
CA LYS A 270 2.43 6.10 -13.91
C LYS A 270 3.08 4.94 -13.14
N GLY A 271 2.39 4.42 -12.12
CA GLY A 271 2.86 3.34 -11.27
C GLY A 271 4.14 3.73 -10.54
N LEU A 272 5.13 2.84 -10.55
CA LEU A 272 6.39 3.01 -9.83
C LEU A 272 7.18 4.27 -10.20
N GLU A 273 7.04 4.77 -11.43
CA GLU A 273 7.75 5.97 -11.91
C GLU A 273 7.34 7.23 -11.14
N THR A 274 6.09 7.29 -10.68
CA THR A 274 5.53 8.45 -9.96
C THR A 274 5.21 8.16 -8.50
N ALA A 275 5.39 6.92 -8.04
CA ALA A 275 5.05 6.51 -6.69
C ALA A 275 6.11 6.95 -5.69
N SER A 276 5.66 7.47 -4.54
CA SER A 276 6.56 7.76 -3.42
C SER A 276 6.75 6.51 -2.57
N VAL A 277 7.80 5.73 -2.90
CA VAL A 277 8.14 4.47 -2.24
C VAL A 277 9.20 4.69 -1.16
N LEU A 278 8.85 4.41 0.08
CA LEU A 278 9.75 4.57 1.24
C LEU A 278 10.87 3.53 1.28
N CYS A 279 10.69 2.36 0.67
CA CYS A 279 11.75 1.36 0.62
C CYS A 279 11.69 0.43 -0.59
N HIS A 280 12.77 0.39 -1.38
CA HIS A 280 12.93 -0.52 -2.53
C HIS A 280 13.60 -1.85 -2.17
N LYS A 281 14.52 -1.84 -1.20
CA LYS A 281 15.42 -2.98 -0.92
C LYS A 281 14.92 -3.92 0.17
N ARG A 282 13.85 -3.57 0.89
CA ARG A 282 13.41 -4.36 2.04
C ARG A 282 12.70 -5.63 1.58
N LYS A 283 13.11 -6.74 2.21
CA LYS A 283 12.20 -7.83 2.59
C LYS A 283 11.20 -7.26 3.60
N VAL A 284 10.26 -6.43 3.16
CA VAL A 284 9.23 -5.87 4.05
C VAL A 284 8.52 -7.06 4.67
N ARG A 285 8.44 -7.06 6.00
CA ARG A 285 7.70 -8.08 6.74
C ARG A 285 6.37 -7.49 7.14
N TYR A 286 5.28 -8.20 6.87
CA TYR A 286 4.00 -7.88 7.50
C TYR A 286 4.13 -7.98 9.03
N ARG A 287 3.10 -7.51 9.75
CA ARG A 287 2.97 -7.65 11.21
C ARG A 287 3.28 -9.07 11.70
N TYR A 288 2.99 -10.09 10.88
CA TYR A 288 3.25 -11.52 11.14
C TYR A 288 4.59 -12.05 10.62
N GLY A 289 5.58 -11.19 10.33
CA GLY A 289 6.95 -11.62 9.99
C GLY A 289 7.15 -12.18 8.58
N ARG A 290 6.09 -12.33 7.77
CA ARG A 290 6.18 -12.86 6.39
C ARG A 290 6.68 -11.80 5.41
N ARG A 291 7.61 -12.20 4.53
CA ARG A 291 8.17 -11.34 3.48
C ARG A 291 7.12 -11.02 2.41
N VAL A 292 7.05 -9.76 1.98
CA VAL A 292 6.25 -9.33 0.84
C VAL A 292 6.88 -9.90 -0.44
N LYS A 293 6.10 -10.68 -1.17
CA LYS A 293 6.37 -11.15 -2.53
C LYS A 293 5.01 -11.19 -3.23
N ALA A 294 4.96 -10.92 -4.53
CA ALA A 294 3.77 -11.22 -5.31
C ALA A 294 3.48 -12.71 -5.17
N LYS A 295 2.30 -13.05 -4.67
CA LYS A 295 1.87 -14.44 -4.46
C LYS A 295 0.62 -14.67 -5.29
N GLU A 296 0.49 -15.87 -5.85
CA GLU A 296 -0.78 -16.37 -6.34
C GLU A 296 -1.41 -17.18 -5.21
N MET A 297 -2.39 -16.61 -4.52
CA MET A 297 -3.07 -17.28 -3.41
C MET A 297 -4.40 -17.90 -3.83
N CYS A 298 -4.90 -18.83 -3.03
CA CYS A 298 -6.29 -19.27 -3.13
C CYS A 298 -7.23 -18.06 -3.00
N ASN A 299 -8.23 -17.96 -3.88
CA ASN A 299 -9.13 -16.81 -3.93
C ASN A 299 -10.03 -16.69 -2.69
N TRP A 300 -10.41 -17.83 -2.08
CA TRP A 300 -11.09 -17.87 -0.79
C TRP A 300 -10.27 -17.11 0.28
N ILE A 301 -10.88 -16.09 0.88
CA ILE A 301 -10.17 -15.08 1.69
C ILE A 301 -9.56 -15.65 2.97
N ASP A 302 -10.16 -16.66 3.58
CA ASP A 302 -9.61 -17.29 4.79
C ASP A 302 -8.54 -18.36 4.50
N CYS A 303 -8.20 -18.60 3.24
CA CYS A 303 -7.30 -19.70 2.85
C CYS A 303 -5.88 -19.19 2.63
N HIS A 304 -4.91 -19.72 3.36
CA HIS A 304 -3.52 -19.27 3.27
C HIS A 304 -2.66 -20.04 2.26
N VAL A 305 -3.25 -20.93 1.45
CA VAL A 305 -2.51 -21.67 0.41
C VAL A 305 -1.97 -20.71 -0.65
N CYS A 306 -0.69 -20.86 -0.95
CA CYS A 306 0.06 -20.10 -1.94
C CYS A 306 0.58 -21.07 -3.00
N PHE A 307 0.35 -20.77 -4.28
CA PHE A 307 0.74 -21.66 -5.38
C PHE A 307 2.18 -21.44 -5.88
N SER A 308 2.87 -20.41 -5.39
CA SER A 308 4.08 -19.85 -6.02
C SER A 308 5.41 -20.11 -5.28
N ASP A 309 5.49 -21.04 -4.32
CA ASP A 309 6.66 -21.12 -3.43
C ASP A 309 7.97 -21.66 -4.06
N ASP A 310 7.95 -22.10 -5.33
CA ASP A 310 9.02 -22.97 -5.86
C ASP A 310 10.03 -22.37 -6.87
N MET A 311 9.94 -21.10 -7.27
CA MET A 311 10.90 -20.56 -8.28
C MET A 311 12.20 -19.95 -7.71
N ALA A 312 12.41 -19.96 -6.40
CA ALA A 312 13.55 -19.26 -5.77
C ALA A 312 14.60 -20.17 -5.11
N GLN A 313 14.48 -21.50 -5.18
CA GLN A 313 15.48 -22.41 -4.62
C GLN A 313 16.49 -22.97 -5.63
N SER A 314 16.31 -22.75 -6.95
CA SER A 314 17.21 -23.32 -7.98
C SER A 314 18.31 -22.38 -8.48
N GLY A 315 18.63 -21.31 -7.75
CA GLY A 315 19.56 -20.26 -8.19
C GLY A 315 20.90 -20.21 -7.45
N HIS A 316 21.26 -21.22 -6.65
CA HIS A 316 22.61 -21.31 -6.06
C HIS A 316 23.57 -21.98 -7.06
N LEU A 317 23.71 -21.39 -8.26
CA LEU A 317 24.87 -21.66 -9.10
C LEU A 317 25.93 -20.62 -8.76
N CYS A 318 26.97 -21.11 -8.10
CA CYS A 318 28.36 -20.70 -8.23
C CYS A 318 28.62 -19.62 -9.29
N ASP A 319 29.03 -18.44 -8.85
CA ASP A 319 29.92 -17.60 -9.64
C ASP A 319 31.22 -17.42 -8.86
N GLY A 320 32.29 -17.88 -9.49
CA GLY A 320 33.63 -17.97 -8.94
C GLY A 320 34.52 -16.82 -9.41
N GLY A 321 35.43 -16.42 -8.53
CA GLY A 321 36.64 -15.64 -8.81
C GLY A 321 37.42 -15.49 -7.50
N SER A 322 38.39 -16.38 -7.24
CA SER A 322 39.86 -16.19 -7.38
C SER A 322 40.39 -15.04 -6.49
N GLU A 323 41.38 -15.17 -5.59
CA GLU A 323 42.51 -16.10 -5.42
C GLU A 323 42.94 -16.19 -3.94
N GLY A 324 43.62 -17.27 -3.54
CA GLY A 324 44.44 -17.30 -2.32
C GLY A 324 44.59 -18.67 -1.64
N SER A 325 45.66 -19.40 -1.99
CA SER A 325 46.14 -20.65 -1.38
C SER A 325 46.25 -20.63 0.15
N VAL A 326 45.79 -21.69 0.84
CA VAL A 326 46.52 -22.35 1.97
C VAL A 326 46.07 -23.82 2.07
N VAL A 327 47.07 -24.68 2.31
CA VAL A 327 47.07 -26.15 2.44
C VAL A 327 46.47 -26.63 3.78
N GLY A 328 45.78 -27.77 3.81
CA GLY A 328 45.59 -28.53 5.05
C GLY A 328 44.50 -29.61 5.05
N SER A 329 44.92 -30.86 5.26
CA SER A 329 44.16 -32.11 5.40
C SER A 329 42.95 -32.12 6.35
N SER A 330 41.95 -32.97 6.10
CA SER A 330 41.69 -34.21 6.88
C SER A 330 40.24 -34.71 6.71
N GLU A 331 40.18 -35.98 6.31
CA GLU A 331 39.18 -37.05 6.45
C GLU A 331 37.81 -36.79 7.12
N GLY A 332 36.77 -37.29 6.42
CA GLY A 332 35.75 -38.17 7.01
C GLY A 332 34.47 -37.50 7.54
N SER A 333 33.41 -37.48 6.73
CA SER A 333 32.04 -37.71 7.23
C SER A 333 31.06 -37.94 6.06
N GLU A 334 30.76 -39.20 5.76
CA GLU A 334 29.61 -39.57 4.91
C GLU A 334 28.30 -39.38 5.69
N GLY A 335 27.86 -38.13 5.79
CA GLY A 335 26.53 -37.80 6.27
C GLY A 335 25.52 -37.91 5.14
N SER A 336 24.83 -39.05 5.04
CA SER A 336 23.63 -39.19 4.20
C SER A 336 22.66 -38.04 4.50
N ILE A 337 22.54 -37.11 3.56
CA ILE A 337 21.50 -36.09 3.56
C ILE A 337 20.20 -36.85 3.30
N VAL A 338 19.42 -37.05 4.36
CA VAL A 338 18.05 -37.53 4.26
C VAL A 338 17.28 -36.46 3.51
N GLU A 339 17.02 -36.69 2.21
CA GLU A 339 16.11 -35.87 1.42
C GLU A 339 14.74 -35.90 2.11
N GLU A 340 14.39 -34.83 2.82
CA GLU A 340 13.03 -34.64 3.32
C GLU A 340 12.09 -34.71 2.11
N PRO A 341 11.04 -35.56 2.14
CA PRO A 341 10.11 -35.68 1.03
C PRO A 341 9.47 -34.33 0.77
N SER A 342 9.87 -33.71 -0.34
CA SER A 342 9.35 -32.43 -0.80
C SER A 342 7.82 -32.47 -0.79
N ALA A 343 7.20 -31.58 -0.01
CA ALA A 343 5.76 -31.56 0.15
C ALA A 343 5.05 -31.53 -1.22
N PRO A 344 3.93 -32.26 -1.39
CA PRO A 344 3.26 -32.36 -2.68
C PRO A 344 2.82 -30.97 -3.19
N ARG A 345 3.22 -30.64 -4.42
CA ARG A 345 2.83 -29.40 -5.10
C ARG A 345 1.32 -29.39 -5.32
N ILE A 346 0.62 -28.47 -4.66
CA ILE A 346 -0.82 -28.30 -4.84
C ILE A 346 -1.08 -27.61 -6.19
N LEU A 347 -1.54 -28.37 -7.17
CA LEU A 347 -2.06 -27.82 -8.43
C LEU A 347 -3.42 -27.18 -8.17
N GLY A 348 -3.46 -25.85 -8.08
CA GLY A 348 -4.71 -25.13 -7.84
C GLY A 348 -5.71 -25.25 -9.00
N LEU A 349 -6.99 -25.38 -8.64
CA LEU A 349 -8.14 -25.42 -9.52
C LEU A 349 -8.48 -24.02 -10.03
N VAL A 350 -8.37 -23.80 -11.33
CA VAL A 350 -8.74 -22.51 -11.94
C VAL A 350 -10.22 -22.53 -12.32
N CYS A 351 -10.92 -21.41 -12.09
CA CYS A 351 -12.31 -21.29 -12.53
C CYS A 351 -12.40 -21.51 -14.05
N SER A 352 -13.15 -22.53 -14.47
CA SER A 352 -13.32 -22.91 -15.87
C SER A 352 -13.99 -21.83 -16.72
N ARG A 353 -14.86 -21.00 -16.11
CA ARG A 353 -15.61 -19.95 -16.81
C ARG A 353 -14.79 -18.69 -17.05
N CYS A 354 -14.35 -18.02 -15.99
CA CYS A 354 -13.65 -16.73 -16.11
C CYS A 354 -12.15 -16.87 -16.29
N LYS A 355 -11.54 -17.98 -15.85
CA LYS A 355 -10.10 -18.19 -15.85
C LYS A 355 -9.31 -17.16 -15.02
N LEU A 356 -9.95 -16.35 -14.17
CA LEU A 356 -9.29 -15.26 -13.42
C LEU A 356 -8.85 -15.63 -12.00
N VAL A 357 -9.51 -16.60 -11.37
CA VAL A 357 -9.30 -16.97 -9.97
C VAL A 357 -8.92 -18.44 -9.86
N LYS A 358 -8.19 -18.76 -8.79
CA LYS A 358 -7.63 -20.09 -8.52
C LYS A 358 -7.91 -20.51 -7.07
N TYR A 359 -8.26 -21.77 -6.88
CA TYR A 359 -8.63 -22.36 -5.59
C TYR A 359 -7.77 -23.57 -5.28
N CYS A 360 -7.49 -23.84 -4.01
CA CYS A 360 -6.77 -25.05 -3.63
C CYS A 360 -7.68 -26.29 -3.58
N SER A 361 -9.00 -26.12 -3.52
CA SER A 361 -9.97 -27.21 -3.53
C SER A 361 -11.36 -26.77 -4.06
N PRO A 362 -12.23 -27.71 -4.47
CA PRO A 362 -13.60 -27.40 -4.91
C PRO A 362 -14.48 -26.82 -3.80
N GLU A 363 -14.20 -27.12 -2.53
CA GLU A 363 -14.90 -26.57 -1.37
C GLU A 363 -14.68 -25.06 -1.30
N HIS A 364 -13.44 -24.60 -1.42
CA HIS A 364 -13.12 -23.16 -1.40
C HIS A 364 -13.76 -22.41 -2.58
N GLN A 365 -13.86 -23.04 -3.75
CA GLN A 365 -14.62 -22.48 -4.86
C GLN A 365 -16.10 -22.35 -4.53
N ARG A 366 -16.70 -23.38 -3.91
CA ARG A 366 -18.13 -23.40 -3.57
C ARG A 366 -18.49 -22.30 -2.60
N MET A 367 -17.70 -22.09 -1.56
CA MET A 367 -18.03 -21.07 -0.58
C MET A 367 -17.66 -19.65 -1.08
N ASP A 368 -16.65 -19.47 -1.95
CA ASP A 368 -16.36 -18.16 -2.61
C ASP A 368 -17.38 -17.80 -3.71
N TRP A 369 -18.19 -18.78 -4.12
CA TRP A 369 -19.04 -18.66 -5.32
C TRP A 369 -20.04 -17.51 -5.24
N GLU A 370 -20.56 -17.20 -4.05
CA GLU A 370 -21.54 -16.13 -3.87
C GLU A 370 -20.98 -14.74 -4.23
N GLU A 371 -19.74 -14.45 -3.84
CA GLU A 371 -19.02 -13.24 -4.23
C GLU A 371 -18.56 -13.34 -5.68
N HIS A 372 -17.83 -14.41 -6.03
CA HIS A 372 -17.21 -14.55 -7.35
C HIS A 372 -18.22 -14.53 -8.50
N ARG A 373 -19.43 -15.10 -8.34
CA ARG A 373 -20.44 -15.10 -9.41
C ARG A 373 -20.85 -13.68 -9.86
N ARG A 374 -20.63 -12.65 -9.05
CA ARG A 374 -20.91 -11.24 -9.40
C ARG A 374 -19.99 -10.76 -10.53
N VAL A 375 -18.76 -11.26 -10.60
CA VAL A 375 -17.78 -10.88 -11.64
C VAL A 375 -17.43 -11.99 -12.61
N CYS A 376 -17.82 -13.24 -12.33
CA CYS A 376 -17.55 -14.38 -13.20
C CYS A 376 -18.26 -14.26 -14.56
N THR A 377 -17.49 -13.95 -15.61
CA THR A 377 -17.91 -13.88 -17.01
C THR A 377 -16.95 -14.70 -17.87
N LYS A 378 -17.42 -15.24 -19.01
CA LYS A 378 -16.53 -15.93 -19.95
C LYS A 378 -15.61 -14.87 -20.58
N PRO A 379 -14.28 -15.09 -20.66
CA PRO A 379 -13.43 -14.18 -21.42
C PRO A 379 -13.96 -14.09 -22.84
N VAL A 380 -13.98 -12.89 -23.39
CA VAL A 380 -14.24 -12.70 -24.82
C VAL A 380 -13.07 -13.37 -25.52
N ASP A 381 -13.35 -14.44 -26.28
CA ASP A 381 -12.31 -15.13 -27.06
C ASP A 381 -11.67 -14.07 -27.98
N ALA A 382 -10.38 -13.82 -27.77
CA ALA A 382 -9.61 -12.77 -28.47
C ALA A 382 -9.34 -13.13 -29.92
#